data_AF-A0A3D1RBE2-F1
#
_entry.id   AF-A0A3D1RBE2-F1
#
_cell.length_a   1.000
_cell.length_b   1.000
_cell.length_c   1.000
_cell.angle_alpha   90.00
_cell.angle_beta   90.00
_cell.angle_gamma   90.00
#
_symmetry.space_group_name_H-M   'P 1'
#
loop_
_entity.id
_entity.type
_entity.pdbx_description
1 polymer ?
#
loop_
_entity_poly.entity_id
_entity_poly.type
_entity_poly.pdbx_seq_one_letter_code
_entity_poly.pdbx_strand_id
1 'polypeptide(L)'
;MNTAPPPTVNNKAVVTWLIIGIAMIIVQILIGGITRLTESGLSITEWKPITGMLPPLNQQDWLSEFEKYQSTDQFKYLHQHFSLSDFKFIYFWEWLHRAWARLIGIVFLVG
;
A
#
# COMPACT_ATOMS: atom_id res chain seq x y z
N MET A 1 44.47 -34.69 -15.38
CA MET A 1 43.09 -34.83 -14.90
C MET A 1 42.45 -33.46 -15.05
N ASN A 2 41.70 -33.24 -16.14
CA ASN A 2 41.14 -31.92 -16.46
C ASN A 2 39.75 -31.83 -15.82
N THR A 3 39.65 -31.17 -14.68
CA THR A 3 38.34 -30.85 -14.10
C THR A 3 37.77 -29.65 -14.84
N ALA A 4 36.68 -29.85 -15.59
CA ALA A 4 35.95 -28.74 -16.19
C ALA A 4 35.53 -27.73 -15.11
N PRO A 5 35.57 -26.41 -15.40
CA PRO A 5 35.12 -25.41 -14.45
C PRO A 5 33.64 -25.66 -14.09
N PRO A 6 33.25 -25.44 -12.83
CA PRO A 6 31.87 -25.65 -12.41
C PRO A 6 30.93 -24.77 -13.25
N PRO A 7 29.73 -25.27 -13.60
CA PRO A 7 28.77 -24.49 -14.36
C PRO A 7 28.46 -23.20 -13.59
N THR A 8 28.72 -22.06 -14.21
CA THR A 8 28.34 -20.77 -13.67
C THR A 8 26.84 -20.64 -13.86
N VAL A 9 26.06 -20.96 -12.81
CA VAL A 9 24.62 -20.77 -12.80
C VAL A 9 24.33 -19.27 -12.75
N ASN A 10 24.38 -18.62 -13.91
CA ASN A 10 24.03 -17.21 -14.07
C ASN A 10 22.52 -17.09 -14.19
N ASN A 11 21.82 -17.14 -13.06
CA ASN A 11 20.37 -17.03 -13.03
C ASN A 11 19.95 -15.56 -13.07
N LYS A 12 20.15 -14.92 -14.24
CA LYS A 12 19.81 -13.51 -14.48
C LYS A 12 18.37 -13.19 -14.08
N ALA A 13 17.44 -14.14 -14.26
CA ALA A 13 16.04 -13.99 -13.86
C ALA A 13 15.90 -13.76 -12.34
N VAL A 14 16.58 -14.56 -11.53
CA VAL A 14 16.59 -14.40 -10.05
C VAL A 14 17.21 -13.07 -9.65
N VAL A 15 18.31 -12.67 -10.29
CA VAL A 15 18.95 -11.37 -10.03
C VAL A 15 18.00 -10.21 -10.36
N THR A 16 17.35 -10.25 -11.51
CA THR A 16 16.36 -9.23 -11.90
C THR A 16 15.17 -9.21 -10.95
N TRP A 17 14.66 -10.37 -10.53
CA TRP A 17 13.56 -10.47 -9.56
C TRP A 17 13.92 -9.84 -8.21
N LEU A 18 15.12 -10.12 -7.68
CA LEU A 18 15.60 -9.51 -6.44
C LEU A 18 15.78 -7.99 -6.56
N ILE A 19 16.30 -7.49 -7.69
CA ILE A 19 16.43 -6.04 -7.95
C ILE A 19 15.06 -5.37 -7.98
N ILE A 20 14.07 -6.00 -8.64
CA ILE A 20 12.68 -5.52 -8.64
C ILE A 20 12.15 -5.49 -7.20
N GLY A 21 12.34 -6.56 -6.43
CA GLY A 21 11.91 -6.62 -5.03
C GLY A 21 12.49 -5.50 -4.18
N ILE A 22 13.79 -5.22 -4.29
CA ILE A 22 14.45 -4.10 -3.60
C ILE A 22 13.82 -2.77 -3.99
N ALA A 23 13.63 -2.52 -5.29
CA ALA A 23 13.01 -1.29 -5.78
C ALA A 23 11.59 -1.12 -5.23
N MET A 24 10.80 -2.19 -5.20
CA MET A 24 9.44 -2.15 -4.66
C MET A 24 9.42 -1.85 -3.15
N ILE A 25 10.37 -2.39 -2.36
CA ILE A 25 10.49 -2.10 -0.93
C ILE A 25 10.87 -0.64 -0.70
N ILE A 26 11.80 -0.08 -1.49
CA ILE A 26 12.14 1.35 -1.41
C ILE A 26 10.89 2.21 -1.64
N VAL A 27 10.10 1.89 -2.66
CA VAL A 27 8.83 2.58 -2.93
C VAL A 27 7.84 2.42 -1.77
N GLN A 28 7.71 1.22 -1.19
CA GLN A 28 6.86 0.99 -0.02
C GLN A 28 7.24 1.89 1.16
N ILE A 29 8.55 2.04 1.44
CA ILE A 29 9.04 2.90 2.52
C ILE A 29 8.67 4.36 2.25
N LEU A 30 8.81 4.84 1.02
CA LEU A 30 8.44 6.20 0.64
C LEU A 30 6.94 6.45 0.80
N ILE A 31 6.10 5.55 0.28
CA ILE A 31 4.63 5.65 0.40
C ILE A 31 4.21 5.59 1.88
N GLY A 32 4.82 4.70 2.67
CA GLY A 32 4.56 4.61 4.12
C GLY A 32 4.97 5.88 4.87
N GLY A 33 6.11 6.49 4.49
CA GLY A 33 6.55 7.78 5.01
C GLY A 33 5.54 8.90 4.72
N ILE A 34 5.06 8.99 3.49
CA ILE A 34 4.02 9.95 3.11
C ILE A 34 2.73 9.69 3.90
N THR A 35 2.32 8.44 4.02
CA THR A 35 1.12 8.05 4.77
C THR A 35 1.21 8.50 6.24
N ARG A 36 2.40 8.39 6.83
CA ARG A 36 2.65 8.85 8.20
C ARG A 36 2.65 10.38 8.31
N LEU A 37 3.32 11.09 7.41
CA LEU A 37 3.44 12.55 7.44
C LEU A 37 2.13 13.28 7.11
N THR A 38 1.26 12.64 6.33
CA THR A 38 -0.10 13.12 6.02
C THR A 38 -1.15 12.65 7.03
N GLU A 39 -0.71 11.96 8.09
CA GLU A 39 -1.58 11.39 9.12
C GLU A 39 -2.72 10.50 8.57
N SER A 40 -2.50 9.89 7.40
CA SER A 40 -3.53 9.09 6.73
C SER A 40 -3.68 7.69 7.27
N GLY A 41 -2.77 7.20 8.11
CA GLY A 41 -2.72 5.79 8.54
C GLY A 41 -3.90 5.25 9.37
N LEU A 42 -4.91 6.07 9.67
CA LEU A 42 -6.13 5.67 10.37
C LEU A 42 -7.41 6.03 9.57
N SER A 43 -7.27 6.39 8.30
CA SER A 43 -8.36 6.78 7.42
C SER A 43 -9.25 5.61 6.99
N ILE A 44 -8.72 4.38 6.92
CA ILE A 44 -9.46 3.16 6.59
C ILE A 44 -9.65 2.33 7.86
N THR A 45 -10.83 2.45 8.47
CA THR A 45 -11.13 1.82 9.76
C THR A 45 -11.37 0.31 9.68
N GLU A 46 -11.69 -0.21 8.49
CA GLU A 46 -12.01 -1.62 8.29
C GLU A 46 -10.89 -2.39 7.57
N TRP A 47 -10.66 -3.62 8.04
CA TRP A 47 -9.77 -4.56 7.38
C TRP A 47 -10.53 -5.39 6.34
N LYS A 48 -10.41 -5.01 5.06
CA LYS A 48 -10.97 -5.72 3.91
C LYS A 48 -9.86 -6.30 3.02
N PRO A 49 -9.47 -7.58 3.18
CA PRO A 49 -8.34 -8.16 2.45
C PRO A 49 -8.56 -8.22 0.94
N ILE A 50 -9.77 -8.61 0.53
CA ILE A 50 -10.16 -8.83 -0.87
C ILE A 50 -10.84 -7.58 -1.44
N THR A 51 -11.95 -7.15 -0.83
CA THR A 51 -12.74 -6.00 -1.32
C THR A 51 -12.05 -4.66 -1.13
N GLY A 52 -11.07 -4.55 -0.23
CA GLY A 52 -10.26 -3.33 -0.04
C GLY A 52 -9.14 -3.16 -1.06
N MET A 53 -9.13 -3.95 -2.15
CA MET A 53 -8.25 -3.73 -3.29
C MET A 53 -8.68 -2.52 -4.11
N LEU A 54 -9.98 -2.23 -4.17
CA LEU A 54 -10.54 -1.07 -4.85
C LEU A 54 -11.00 -0.03 -3.82
N PRO A 55 -10.74 1.26 -4.04
CA PRO A 55 -11.33 2.32 -3.22
C PRO A 55 -12.84 2.43 -3.51
N PRO A 56 -13.61 3.14 -2.67
CA PRO A 56 -15.02 3.40 -2.93
C PRO A 56 -15.23 3.99 -4.34
N LEU A 57 -16.13 3.38 -5.10
CA LEU A 57 -16.31 3.71 -6.53
C LEU A 57 -17.46 4.69 -6.77
N ASN A 58 -18.42 4.77 -5.85
CA ASN A 58 -19.57 5.66 -5.95
C ASN A 58 -19.67 6.59 -4.73
N GLN A 59 -20.50 7.62 -4.86
CA GLN A 59 -20.65 8.66 -3.83
C GLN A 59 -21.20 8.12 -2.51
N GLN A 60 -22.13 7.16 -2.56
CA GLN A 60 -22.73 6.58 -1.36
C GLN A 60 -21.69 5.83 -0.50
N ASP A 61 -20.84 5.03 -1.15
CA ASP A 61 -19.76 4.30 -0.48
C ASP A 61 -18.75 5.26 0.16
N TRP A 62 -18.41 6.35 -0.55
CA TRP A 62 -17.55 7.40 -0.01
C TRP A 62 -18.13 8.06 1.25
N LEU A 63 -19.43 8.34 1.25
CA LEU A 63 -20.12 8.91 2.40
C LEU A 63 -20.15 7.93 3.58
N SER A 64 -20.38 6.64 3.33
CA SER A 64 -20.38 5.62 4.37
C SER A 64 -19.01 5.44 5.03
N GLU A 65 -17.93 5.40 4.23
CA GLU A 65 -16.57 5.32 4.79
C GLU A 65 -16.18 6.61 5.52
N PHE A 66 -16.63 7.77 5.02
CA PHE A 66 -16.40 9.04 5.72
C PHE A 66 -17.15 9.11 7.06
N GLU A 67 -18.40 8.66 7.12
CA GLU A 67 -19.17 8.58 8.37
C GLU A 67 -18.47 7.69 9.41
N LYS A 68 -17.93 6.55 8.98
CA LYS A 68 -17.08 5.71 9.84
C LYS A 68 -15.85 6.47 10.32
N TYR A 69 -15.17 7.18 9.43
CA TYR A 69 -14.01 7.99 9.79
C TYR A 69 -14.36 9.09 10.80
N GLN A 70 -15.52 9.74 10.66
CA GLN A 70 -16.00 10.78 11.57
C GLN A 70 -16.21 10.28 13.01
N SER A 71 -16.49 8.98 13.17
CA SER A 71 -16.63 8.36 14.49
C SER A 71 -15.29 8.16 15.22
N THR A 72 -14.15 8.24 14.52
CA THR A 72 -12.81 8.05 15.08
C THR A 72 -12.36 9.23 15.93
N ASP A 73 -11.48 8.96 16.90
CA ASP A 73 -10.89 10.02 17.72
C ASP A 73 -9.99 10.95 16.89
N GLN A 74 -9.31 10.43 15.85
CA GLN A 74 -8.50 11.27 14.97
C GLN A 74 -9.35 12.34 14.28
N PHE A 75 -10.53 11.97 13.76
CA PHE A 75 -11.45 12.96 13.21
C PHE A 75 -11.93 13.93 14.27
N LYS A 76 -12.33 13.42 15.44
CA LYS A 76 -12.84 14.25 16.55
C LYS A 76 -11.82 15.22 17.12
N TYR A 77 -10.51 14.96 17.06
CA TYR A 77 -9.52 15.84 17.71
C TYR A 77 -8.61 16.58 16.73
N LEU A 78 -8.35 16.02 15.54
CA LEU A 78 -7.43 16.60 14.56
C LEU A 78 -8.13 17.04 13.28
N HIS A 79 -9.08 16.25 12.77
CA HIS A 79 -9.65 16.45 11.43
C HIS A 79 -11.13 16.89 11.42
N GLN A 80 -11.64 17.51 12.49
CA GLN A 80 -13.06 17.93 12.57
C GLN A 80 -13.48 18.88 11.43
N HIS A 81 -12.52 19.58 10.83
CA HIS A 81 -12.71 20.53 9.74
C HIS A 81 -12.65 19.89 8.35
N PHE A 82 -12.34 18.60 8.25
CA PHE A 82 -12.17 17.92 6.97
C PHE A 82 -13.51 17.83 6.23
N SER A 83 -13.45 18.18 4.95
CA SER A 83 -14.47 17.87 3.97
C SER A 83 -14.34 16.43 3.45
N LEU A 84 -15.33 15.98 2.68
CA LEU A 84 -15.24 14.70 1.97
C LEU A 84 -14.03 14.64 1.03
N SER A 85 -13.62 15.76 0.43
CA SER A 85 -12.42 15.82 -0.42
C SER A 85 -11.13 15.63 0.38
N ASP A 86 -11.03 16.22 1.57
CA ASP A 86 -9.86 16.05 2.43
C ASP A 86 -9.76 14.60 2.92
N PHE A 87 -10.90 14.00 3.27
CA PHE A 87 -10.98 12.58 3.58
C PHE A 87 -10.51 11.69 2.42
N LYS A 88 -10.95 11.97 1.18
CA LYS A 88 -10.50 11.22 -0.01
C LYS A 88 -8.99 11.30 -0.21
N PHE A 89 -8.37 12.44 0.11
CA PHE A 89 -6.92 12.61 0.02
C PHE A 89 -6.17 11.71 1.00
N ILE A 90 -6.56 11.70 2.28
CA ILE A 90 -5.91 10.81 3.26
C ILE A 90 -6.22 9.33 2.95
N TYR A 91 -7.46 9.01 2.56
CA TYR A 91 -7.86 7.66 2.19
C TYR A 91 -7.02 7.12 1.04
N PHE A 92 -6.73 7.94 0.03
CA PHE A 92 -5.92 7.56 -1.12
C PHE A 92 -4.52 7.08 -0.70
N TRP A 93 -3.84 7.81 0.19
CA TRP A 93 -2.49 7.45 0.62
C TRP A 93 -2.47 6.15 1.42
N GLU A 94 -3.41 5.97 2.34
CA GLU A 94 -3.50 4.72 3.08
C GLU A 94 -3.87 3.54 2.17
N TRP A 95 -4.83 3.72 1.26
CA TRP A 95 -5.21 2.71 0.28
C TRP A 95 -4.03 2.33 -0.62
N LEU A 96 -3.29 3.32 -1.14
CA LEU A 96 -2.11 3.11 -1.99
C LEU A 96 -1.02 2.35 -1.25
N HIS A 97 -0.73 2.73 -0.01
CA HIS A 97 0.23 2.03 0.86
C HIS A 97 -0.13 0.55 1.04
N ARG A 98 -1.42 0.26 1.28
CA ARG A 98 -1.93 -1.12 1.43
C ARG A 98 -1.96 -1.87 0.10
N ALA A 99 -2.32 -1.21 -1.00
CA ALA A 99 -2.36 -1.81 -2.33
C ALA A 99 -0.96 -2.17 -2.83
N TRP A 100 0.04 -1.31 -2.59
CA TRP A 100 1.43 -1.57 -2.96
C TRP A 100 2.02 -2.76 -2.18
N ALA A 101 1.72 -2.85 -0.87
CA ALA A 101 2.12 -4.01 -0.07
C ALA A 101 1.54 -5.33 -0.60
N ARG A 102 0.28 -5.32 -1.04
CA ARG A 102 -0.35 -6.49 -1.68
C ARG A 102 0.34 -6.85 -3.00
N LEU A 103 0.68 -5.85 -3.83
CA LEU A 103 1.40 -6.06 -5.08
C LEU A 103 2.78 -6.70 -4.84
N ILE A 104 3.52 -6.24 -3.82
CA ILE A 104 4.77 -6.88 -3.40
C ILE A 104 4.53 -8.35 -3.07
N GLY A 105 3.51 -8.66 -2.25
CA GLY A 105 3.16 -10.04 -1.91
C GLY A 105 2.90 -10.93 -3.14
N ILE A 106 2.23 -10.40 -4.16
CA ILE A 106 1.96 -11.12 -5.41
C ILE A 106 3.25 -11.37 -6.20
N VAL A 107 4.12 -10.36 -6.34
CA VAL A 107 5.39 -10.49 -7.07
C VAL A 107 6.30 -11.54 -6.44
N PHE A 108 6.34 -11.62 -5.11
CA PHE A 108 7.13 -12.63 -4.39
C PHE A 108 6.47 -14.01 -4.34
N LEU A 109 5.16 -14.11 -4.55
CA LEU A 109 4.45 -15.38 -4.60
C LEU A 109 4.58 -16.05 -5.98
N VAL A 110 4.66 -15.25 -7.05
CA VAL A 110 4.70 -15.72 -8.44
C VAL A 110 6.12 -15.90 -8.98
N GLY A 111 7.05 -15.01 -8.61
CA GLY A 111 8.45 -15.05 -9.07
C GLY A 111 9.33 -15.94 -8.21
#